data_AF-A0A6I1WZK9-F1
#
_entry.id   AF-A0A6I1WZK9-F1
#
_cell.length_a   1.000
_cell.length_b   1.000
_cell.length_c   1.000
_cell.angle_alpha   90.00
_cell.angle_beta   90.00
_cell.angle_gamma   90.00
#
_symmetry.space_group_name_H-M   'P 1'
#
loop_
_entity.id
_entity.type
_entity.pdbx_description
1 polymer ?
#
loop_
_entity_poly.entity_id
_entity_poly.type
_entity_poly.pdbx_seq_one_letter_code
_entity_poly.pdbx_strand_id
1 'polypeptide(L)'
;MPIRVNLLALEPHAHGYARLVIKGWKGSQQQLEFTLQRNSDDHYLHEGQKWSNNPFWFQVPEFPLAADGKSLEVLVGPQIVDTLLEGSVDTTFSFVLNEPATGTKDHGVVLPGRDVTSRAAGDEKAA
;
A
#
# COMPACT_ATOMS: atom_id res chain seq x y z
N MET A 1 2.11 14.98 12.00
CA MET A 1 1.19 13.92 12.44
C MET A 1 1.37 12.79 11.46
N PRO A 2 1.48 11.52 11.87
CA PRO A 2 1.63 10.44 10.91
C PRO A 2 0.34 10.28 10.08
N ILE A 3 0.51 9.97 8.80
CA ILE A 3 -0.61 9.60 7.92
C ILE A 3 -1.11 8.20 8.28
N ARG A 4 -2.41 7.96 8.10
CA ARG A 4 -2.98 6.61 8.29
C ARG A 4 -3.16 5.96 6.94
N VAL A 5 -2.65 4.74 6.77
CA VAL A 5 -2.74 4.02 5.51
C VAL A 5 -3.49 2.72 5.74
N ASN A 6 -4.60 2.54 5.04
CA ASN A 6 -5.41 1.33 5.15
C ASN A 6 -5.42 0.64 3.79
N LEU A 7 -5.20 -0.66 3.79
CA LEU A 7 -5.33 -1.46 2.60
C LEU A 7 -6.70 -2.14 2.62
N LEU A 8 -7.61 -1.73 1.73
CA LEU A 8 -8.97 -2.23 1.67
C LEU A 8 -9.14 -3.15 0.47
N ALA A 9 -9.97 -4.19 0.59
CA ALA A 9 -10.35 -5.01 -0.55
C ALA A 9 -11.14 -4.17 -1.57
N LEU A 10 -11.09 -4.55 -2.83
CA LEU A 10 -11.89 -3.90 -3.87
C LEU A 10 -13.32 -4.42 -3.86
N GLU A 11 -14.24 -3.59 -4.34
CA GLU A 11 -15.62 -3.97 -4.65
C GLU A 11 -15.85 -3.81 -6.16
N PRO A 12 -16.19 -4.89 -6.90
CA PRO A 12 -16.33 -6.28 -6.45
C PRO A 12 -14.99 -6.90 -6.00
N HIS A 13 -15.08 -7.89 -5.10
CA HIS A 13 -13.92 -8.54 -4.48
C HIS A 13 -12.94 -9.09 -5.52
N ALA A 14 -11.76 -8.48 -5.62
CA ALA A 14 -10.74 -8.85 -6.58
C ALA A 14 -9.51 -9.42 -5.86
N HIS A 15 -9.31 -10.73 -5.97
CA HIS A 15 -8.19 -11.43 -5.36
C HIS A 15 -6.85 -10.91 -5.89
N GLY A 16 -5.91 -10.61 -5.00
CA GLY A 16 -4.63 -10.01 -5.33
C GLY A 16 -4.71 -8.51 -5.63
N TYR A 17 -5.89 -7.87 -5.55
CA TYR A 17 -5.99 -6.43 -5.75
C TYR A 17 -6.59 -5.76 -4.51
N ALA A 18 -6.08 -4.58 -4.21
CA ALA A 18 -6.54 -3.81 -3.07
C ALA A 18 -6.44 -2.31 -3.35
N ARG A 19 -7.16 -1.55 -2.53
CA ARG A 19 -7.18 -0.10 -2.56
C ARG A 19 -6.44 0.42 -1.34
N LEU A 20 -5.35 1.11 -1.58
CA LEU A 20 -4.55 1.75 -0.54
C LEU A 20 -5.12 3.14 -0.27
N VAL A 21 -5.73 3.34 0.90
CA VAL A 21 -6.36 4.59 1.32
C VAL A 21 -5.48 5.31 2.33
N ILE A 22 -5.01 6.50 1.97
CA ILE A 22 -4.12 7.34 2.77
C ILE A 22 -4.92 8.51 3.33
N LYS A 23 -5.02 8.60 4.66
CA LYS A 23 -5.73 9.66 5.38
C LYS A 23 -4.76 10.60 6.09
N GLY A 24 -5.04 11.90 6.02
CA GLY A 24 -4.28 12.93 6.73
C GLY A 24 -3.08 13.48 5.95
N TRP A 25 -2.92 13.10 4.68
CA TRP A 25 -1.92 13.68 3.79
C TRP A 25 -2.27 15.13 3.44
N LYS A 26 -1.26 16.01 3.46
CA LYS A 26 -1.42 17.46 3.22
C LYS A 26 -0.71 17.97 1.96
N GLY A 27 0.10 17.14 1.32
CA GLY A 27 0.80 17.49 0.08
C GLY A 27 -0.10 17.39 -1.15
N SER A 28 0.50 17.48 -2.33
CA SER A 28 -0.22 17.31 -3.59
C SER A 28 -0.63 15.85 -3.83
N GLN A 29 -1.38 15.60 -4.90
CA GLN A 29 -1.88 14.26 -5.26
C GLN A 29 -1.11 13.68 -6.45
N GLN A 30 -0.13 14.41 -6.97
CA GLN A 30 0.52 14.13 -8.24
C GLN A 30 2.01 13.89 -8.02
N GLN A 31 2.59 13.01 -8.84
CA GLN A 31 4.02 12.68 -8.81
C GLN A 31 4.50 12.29 -7.40
N LEU A 32 3.67 11.53 -6.68
CA LEU A 32 3.99 11.07 -5.34
C LEU A 32 4.77 9.78 -5.42
N GLU A 33 5.65 9.58 -4.46
CA GLU A 33 6.46 8.38 -4.33
C GLU A 33 6.17 7.75 -2.98
N PHE A 34 6.02 6.43 -2.93
CA PHE A 34 5.86 5.74 -1.65
C PHE A 34 6.79 4.55 -1.50
N THR A 35 7.15 4.26 -0.25
CA THR A 35 7.85 3.02 0.10
C THR A 35 7.01 2.21 1.08
N LEU A 36 7.24 0.90 1.04
CA LEU A 36 6.69 -0.06 1.99
C LEU A 36 7.85 -0.81 2.62
N GLN A 37 7.88 -0.85 3.95
CA GLN A 37 8.93 -1.51 4.72
C GLN A 37 8.31 -2.45 5.75
N ARG A 38 8.83 -3.68 5.86
CA ARG A 38 8.40 -4.66 6.84
C ARG A 38 8.98 -4.31 8.22
N ASN A 39 8.12 -4.15 9.21
CA ASN A 39 8.52 -3.80 10.58
C ASN A 39 9.32 -4.91 11.29
N SER A 40 9.26 -6.14 10.80
CA SER A 40 9.95 -7.29 11.41
C SER A 40 11.45 -7.32 11.13
N ASP A 41 11.89 -6.91 9.94
CA ASP A 41 13.28 -7.10 9.46
C ASP A 41 13.81 -5.90 8.68
N ASP A 42 13.10 -4.77 8.70
CA ASP A 42 13.47 -3.53 8.01
C ASP A 42 13.65 -3.65 6.49
N HIS A 43 13.13 -4.70 5.86
CA HIS A 43 13.20 -4.88 4.41
C HIS A 43 12.13 -4.07 3.69
N TYR A 44 12.50 -3.47 2.56
CA TYR A 44 11.63 -2.74 1.66
C TYR A 44 11.05 -3.64 0.58
N LEU A 45 9.81 -3.38 0.22
CA LEU A 45 9.14 -4.03 -0.90
C LEU A 45 9.66 -3.46 -2.22
N HIS A 46 10.20 -4.32 -3.07
CA HIS A 46 10.65 -4.01 -4.42
C HIS A 46 9.60 -4.40 -5.46
N GLU A 47 9.77 -3.86 -6.67
CA GLU A 47 9.07 -4.37 -7.84
C GLU A 47 9.31 -5.90 -8.00
N GLY A 48 8.22 -6.64 -8.23
CA GLY A 48 8.28 -8.09 -8.42
C GLY A 48 8.17 -8.95 -7.16
N GLN A 49 7.48 -8.47 -6.11
CA GLN A 49 7.15 -9.26 -4.92
C GLN A 49 8.38 -9.70 -4.10
N LYS A 50 9.38 -8.81 -3.98
CA LYS A 50 10.63 -9.13 -3.28
C LYS A 50 10.87 -8.18 -2.12
N TRP A 51 11.27 -8.74 -0.99
CA TRP A 51 11.79 -7.99 0.14
C TRP A 51 13.31 -7.83 -0.02
N SER A 52 13.79 -6.60 -0.01
CA SER A 52 15.23 -6.28 -0.10
C SER A 52 15.60 -5.25 0.95
N ASN A 53 16.86 -5.22 1.36
CA ASN A 53 17.38 -4.23 2.30
C ASN A 53 17.58 -2.84 1.66
N ASN A 54 17.45 -2.72 0.33
CA ASN A 54 17.56 -1.44 -0.35
C ASN A 54 16.21 -0.71 -0.37
N PRO A 55 16.15 0.60 -0.11
CA PRO A 55 14.92 1.37 -0.23
C PRO A 55 14.46 1.42 -1.69
N PHE A 56 13.18 1.10 -1.92
CA PHE A 56 12.53 1.19 -3.23
C PHE A 56 11.33 2.12 -3.17
N TRP A 57 11.31 3.10 -4.07
CA TRP A 57 10.29 4.13 -4.17
C TRP A 57 9.36 3.84 -5.34
N PHE A 58 8.13 3.47 -5.04
CA PHE A 58 7.07 3.33 -6.04
C PHE A 58 6.60 4.71 -6.46
N GLN A 59 6.85 5.04 -7.72
CA GLN A 59 6.39 6.30 -8.31
C GLN A 59 4.94 6.16 -8.75
N VAL A 60 4.08 7.04 -8.25
CA VAL A 60 2.66 7.10 -8.60
C VAL A 60 2.39 8.44 -9.27
N PRO A 61 2.01 8.43 -10.56
CA PRO A 61 1.74 9.66 -11.30
C PRO A 61 0.63 10.49 -10.66
N GLU A 62 -0.42 9.83 -10.18
CA GLU A 62 -1.57 10.47 -9.56
C GLU A 62 -2.22 9.55 -8.53
N PHE A 63 -2.53 10.11 -7.37
CA PHE A 63 -3.33 9.50 -6.32
C PHE A 63 -4.74 10.12 -6.35
N PRO A 64 -5.73 9.42 -6.91
CA PRO A 64 -7.12 9.84 -6.86
C PRO A 64 -7.59 10.18 -5.43
N LEU A 65 -8.51 11.13 -5.31
CA LEU A 65 -9.23 11.35 -4.06
C LEU A 65 -10.22 10.22 -3.82
N ALA A 66 -10.20 9.68 -2.60
CA ALA A 66 -11.23 8.78 -2.13
C ALA A 66 -12.59 9.48 -2.08
N ALA A 67 -13.66 8.68 -1.97
CA ALA A 67 -15.05 9.18 -1.91
C ALA A 67 -15.31 10.22 -0.81
N ASP A 68 -14.49 10.25 0.26
CA ASP A 68 -14.59 11.25 1.33
C ASP A 68 -13.97 12.62 0.96
N GLY A 69 -13.30 12.74 -0.17
CA GLY A 69 -12.71 13.98 -0.69
C GLY A 69 -11.53 14.52 0.11
N LYS A 70 -11.04 13.81 1.14
CA LYS A 70 -9.94 14.21 2.01
C LYS A 70 -8.81 13.19 2.07
N SER A 71 -9.11 11.94 1.73
CA SER A 71 -8.17 10.83 1.71
C SER A 71 -7.75 10.56 0.28
N LEU A 72 -6.52 10.10 0.08
CA LEU A 72 -6.05 9.60 -1.20
C LEU A 72 -6.35 8.12 -1.31
N GLU A 73 -6.63 7.64 -2.51
CA GLU A 73 -6.76 6.22 -2.81
C GLU A 73 -5.94 5.85 -4.04
N VAL A 74 -5.22 4.73 -3.99
CA VAL A 74 -4.55 4.17 -5.16
C VAL A 74 -4.83 2.68 -5.25
N LEU A 75 -5.01 2.21 -6.48
CA LEU A 75 -5.12 0.79 -6.78
C LEU A 75 -3.75 0.14 -6.70
N VAL A 76 -3.60 -0.86 -5.84
CA VAL A 76 -2.41 -1.71 -5.78
C VAL A 76 -2.75 -3.11 -6.27
N GLY A 77 -1.86 -3.66 -7.08
CA GLY A 77 -2.02 -4.98 -7.67
C GLY A 77 -1.39 -6.12 -6.85
N PRO A 78 -1.40 -7.34 -7.40
CA PRO A 78 -0.95 -8.55 -6.71
C PRO A 78 0.52 -8.47 -6.32
N GLN A 79 1.31 -7.70 -7.07
CA GLN A 79 2.71 -7.49 -6.75
C GLN A 79 2.99 -6.82 -5.40
N ILE A 80 1.99 -6.14 -4.84
CA ILE A 80 2.04 -5.56 -3.49
C ILE A 80 1.19 -6.38 -2.55
N VAL A 81 -0.06 -6.67 -2.95
CA VAL A 81 -1.03 -7.36 -2.09
C VAL A 81 -0.54 -8.74 -1.69
N ASP A 82 -0.09 -9.55 -2.65
CA ASP A 82 0.36 -10.91 -2.37
C ASP A 82 1.55 -10.86 -1.40
N THR A 83 2.51 -9.97 -1.60
CA THR A 83 3.69 -9.86 -0.74
C THR A 83 3.42 -9.30 0.66
N LEU A 84 2.43 -8.41 0.80
CA LEU A 84 1.98 -7.98 2.12
C LEU A 84 1.26 -9.12 2.86
N LEU A 85 0.55 -9.99 2.13
CA LEU A 85 -0.17 -11.14 2.66
C LEU A 85 0.66 -12.44 2.75
N GLU A 86 1.86 -12.48 2.14
CA GLU A 86 2.87 -13.52 2.42
C GLU A 86 3.34 -13.44 3.88
N GLY A 87 3.24 -12.26 4.49
CA GLY A 87 3.35 -12.08 5.94
C GLY A 87 2.09 -12.53 6.67
N SER A 88 2.09 -12.43 8.00
CA SER A 88 0.86 -12.66 8.76
C SER A 88 -0.17 -11.55 8.46
N VAL A 89 -1.45 -11.89 8.43
CA VAL A 89 -2.56 -10.92 8.23
C VAL A 89 -2.54 -9.77 9.24
N ASP A 90 -1.96 -10.00 10.43
CA ASP A 90 -1.78 -8.99 11.49
C ASP A 90 -0.44 -8.23 11.43
N THR A 91 0.38 -8.47 10.40
CA THR A 91 1.65 -7.76 10.23
C THR A 91 1.38 -6.33 9.75
N THR A 92 1.99 -5.38 10.46
CA THR A 92 2.00 -3.97 10.06
C THR A 92 3.26 -3.65 9.26
N PHE A 93 3.11 -2.74 8.31
CA PHE A 93 4.20 -2.30 7.45
C PHE A 93 4.37 -0.80 7.59
N SER A 94 5.61 -0.33 7.68
CA SER A 94 5.90 1.10 7.62
C SER A 94 5.71 1.60 6.20
N PHE A 95 5.00 2.71 6.08
CA PHE A 95 4.72 3.39 4.82
C PHE A 95 5.31 4.78 4.87
N VAL A 96 6.01 5.18 3.83
CA VAL A 96 6.51 6.55 3.71
C VAL A 96 6.00 7.12 2.41
N LEU A 97 5.25 8.21 2.49
CA LEU A 97 4.85 9.00 1.33
C LEU A 97 5.80 10.18 1.19
N ASN A 98 6.37 10.34 0.00
CA ASN A 98 7.25 11.42 -0.38
C ASN A 98 6.66 12.18 -1.56
N GLU A 99 6.64 13.50 -1.46
CA GLU A 99 6.37 14.40 -2.56
C GLU A 99 7.71 15.03 -3.00
N PRO A 100 8.39 14.48 -4.02
CA PRO A 100 9.67 15.01 -4.47
C PRO A 100 9.59 16.45 -4.96
N ALA A 101 8.43 16.89 -5.46
CA ALA A 101 8.22 18.26 -5.95
C ALA A 101 8.33 19.33 -4.84
N THR A 102 7.85 19.03 -3.63
CA THR A 102 7.85 19.97 -2.49
C THR A 102 8.83 19.58 -1.38
N GLY A 103 9.36 18.35 -1.43
CA GLY A 103 10.15 17.76 -0.35
C GLY A 103 9.33 17.32 0.86
N THR A 104 8.00 17.28 0.75
CA THR A 104 7.12 16.86 1.86
C THR A 104 7.20 15.35 2.03
N LYS A 105 7.47 14.89 3.26
CA LYS A 105 7.50 13.47 3.61
C LYS A 105 6.64 13.21 4.82
N ASP A 106 5.76 12.21 4.71
CA ASP A 106 4.96 11.73 5.83
C ASP A 106 5.12 10.23 6.01
N HIS A 107 5.15 9.83 7.28
CA HIS A 107 5.25 8.44 7.69
C HIS A 107 3.89 7.94 8.14
N GLY A 108 3.56 6.72 7.76
CA GLY A 108 2.36 6.02 8.15
C GLY A 108 2.62 4.53 8.38
N VAL A 109 1.57 3.84 8.77
CA VAL A 109 1.57 2.38 8.93
C VAL A 109 0.46 1.84 8.06
N VAL A 110 0.79 0.83 7.24
CA VAL A 110 -0.17 0.05 6.46
C VAL A 110 -0.56 -1.17 7.27
N LEU A 111 -1.86 -1.36 7.40
CA LEU A 111 -2.45 -2.59 7.89
C LEU A 111 -3.27 -3.22 6.76
N PRO A 112 -2.98 -4.48 6.38
CA PRO A 112 -3.85 -5.26 5.50
C PRO A 112 -5.25 -5.37 6.10
N GLY A 113 -6.27 -4.98 5.35
CA GLY A 113 -7.66 -5.25 5.74
C GLY A 113 -7.92 -6.75 5.78
N ARG A 114 -8.78 -7.19 6.71
CA ARG A 114 -9.10 -8.62 6.89
C ARG A 114 -9.79 -9.24 5.67
N ASP A 115 -10.40 -8.40 4.86
CA ASP A 115 -11.06 -8.78 3.61
C ASP A 115 -10.07 -8.83 2.44
N VAL A 116 -8.85 -8.30 2.57
CA VAL A 116 -7.86 -8.37 1.49
C VAL A 116 -7.36 -9.80 1.36
N THR A 117 -7.47 -10.36 0.16
CA THR A 117 -7.04 -11.73 -0.12
C THR A 117 -6.00 -11.73 -1.23
N SER A 118 -4.99 -12.59 -1.09
CA SER A 118 -3.98 -12.77 -2.12
C SER A 118 -4.60 -13.47 -3.32
N ARG A 119 -3.96 -13.37 -4.48
CA ARG A 119 -4.39 -14.08 -5.68
C ARG A 119 -4.51 -15.59 -5.44
N ALA A 120 -3.57 -16.18 -4.71
CA ALA A 120 -3.57 -17.61 -4.38
C ALA A 120 -4.79 -18.05 -3.56
N ALA A 121 -5.30 -17.19 -2.67
CA ALA A 121 -6.48 -17.50 -1.86
C ALA A 121 -7.79 -17.56 -2.68
N GLY A 122 -7.84 -16.88 -3.84
CA GLY A 122 -9.00 -16.93 -4.74
C GLY A 122 -9.11 -18.23 -5.52
N ASP A 123 -7.98 -18.82 -5.92
CA ASP A 123 -7.92 -20.10 -6.65
C ASP A 123 -8.41 -21.28 -5.79
N GLU A 124 -8.26 -21.22 -4.46
CA GLU A 124 -8.66 -22.31 -3.55
C GLU A 124 -10.19 -22.44 -3.37
N LYS A 125 -10.97 -21.43 -3.78
CA LYS A 125 -12.44 -21.45 -3.71
C LYS A 125 -13.12 -21.91 -5.01
N ALA A 126 -12.35 -22.20 -6.07
CA ALA A 126 -12.86 -22.59 -7.39
C ALA A 126 -12.71 -24.09 -7.72
N ALA A 127 -12.29 -24.92 -6.76
CA ALA A 127 -12.12 -26.37 -6.92
C ALA A 127 -13.23 -27.19 -6.24
#